data_AF-A0A943JWY7-F1
#
_entry.id   AF-A0A943JWY7-F1
#
_cell.length_a   1.000
_cell.length_b   1.000
_cell.length_c   1.000
_cell.angle_alpha   90.00
_cell.angle_beta   90.00
_cell.angle_gamma   90.00
#
_symmetry.space_group_name_H-M   'P 1'
#
loop_
_entity.id
_entity.type
_entity.pdbx_description
1 polymer ?
#
loop_
_entity_poly.entity_id
_entity_poly.type
_entity_poly.pdbx_seq_one_letter_code
_entity_poly.pdbx_strand_id
1 'polypeptide(L)'
;MINFDNQLDITKNIKMIEILKGQILAGVSDLHNSFIQPDSTEAEKIEIFADLTILIYILAKKIGISPETLLLKINKKLKIGVLDETDIFNEDVKELLRYFNKL
;
A
#
# COMPACT_ATOMS: atom_id res chain seq x y z
N MET A 1 1.11 26.32 29.45
CA MET A 1 2.43 26.23 28.82
C MET A 1 2.27 25.42 27.53
N ILE A 2 2.48 26.03 26.36
CA ILE A 2 2.34 25.35 25.06
C ILE A 2 3.55 24.42 24.90
N ASN A 3 3.30 23.12 24.68
CA ASN A 3 4.34 22.11 24.59
C ASN A 3 4.90 22.08 23.15
N PHE A 4 5.99 22.83 22.92
CA PHE A 4 6.62 23.00 21.60
C PHE A 4 7.19 21.70 21.03
N ASP A 5 7.62 20.76 21.87
CA ASP A 5 8.14 19.46 21.43
C ASP A 5 7.07 18.63 20.72
N ASN A 6 5.84 18.64 21.24
CA ASN A 6 4.70 18.00 20.58
C ASN A 6 4.39 18.63 19.21
N GLN A 7 4.50 19.95 19.07
CA GLN A 7 4.25 20.62 17.78
C GLN A 7 5.35 20.31 16.75
N LEU A 8 6.61 20.20 17.19
CA LEU A 8 7.75 19.79 16.36
C LEU A 8 7.59 18.35 15.86
N ASP A 9 7.17 17.42 16.73
CA ASP A 9 6.96 16.02 16.34
C ASP A 9 5.73 15.83 15.44
N ILE A 10 4.65 16.59 15.66
CA ILE A 10 3.51 16.64 14.73
C ILE A 10 3.96 17.16 13.36
N THR A 11 4.73 18.25 13.32
CA THR A 11 5.22 18.86 12.06
C THR A 11 6.17 17.93 11.31
N LYS A 12 7.05 17.21 12.02
CA LYS A 12 7.93 16.18 11.43
C LYS A 12 7.12 15.03 10.83
N ASN A 13 6.09 14.56 11.53
CA ASN A 13 5.21 13.51 11.02
C ASN A 13 4.43 13.98 9.78
N ILE A 14 3.93 15.22 9.77
CA ILE A 14 3.27 15.80 8.58
C ILE A 14 4.24 15.85 7.40
N LYS A 15 5.45 16.38 7.58
CA LYS A 15 6.46 16.42 6.52
C LYS A 15 6.80 15.02 6.00
N MET A 16 6.95 14.05 6.90
CA MET A 16 7.20 12.66 6.52
C MET A 16 6.04 12.05 5.72
N ILE A 17 4.79 12.34 6.11
CA ILE A 17 3.59 11.92 5.38
C ILE A 17 3.59 12.49 3.96
N GLU A 18 3.92 13.77 3.78
CA GLU A 18 4.01 14.38 2.45
C GLU A 18 5.10 13.74 1.59
N ILE A 19 6.27 13.44 2.17
CA ILE A 19 7.36 12.75 1.46
C ILE A 19 6.90 11.35 1.01
N LEU A 20 6.29 10.57 1.91
CA LEU A 20 5.83 9.22 1.60
C LEU A 20 4.77 9.23 0.49
N LYS A 21 3.83 10.17 0.50
CA LYS A 21 2.85 10.34 -0.58
C LYS A 21 3.54 10.67 -1.90
N GLY A 22 4.54 11.55 -1.88
CA GLY A 22 5.35 11.88 -3.07
C GLY A 22 6.09 10.67 -3.63
N GLN A 23 6.67 9.83 -2.76
CA GLN A 23 7.35 8.59 -3.16
C GLN A 23 6.37 7.56 -3.74
N ILE A 24 5.18 7.43 -3.17
CA ILE A 24 4.13 6.56 -3.72
C ILE A 24 3.73 7.05 -5.12
N LEU A 25 3.53 8.36 -5.31
CA LEU A 25 3.21 8.92 -6.62
C LEU A 25 4.33 8.67 -7.64
N ALA A 26 5.59 8.82 -7.25
CA ALA A 26 6.73 8.49 -8.09
C ALA A 26 6.75 7.01 -8.46
N GLY A 27 6.59 6.10 -7.49
CA GLY A 27 6.54 4.65 -7.75
C GLY A 27 5.38 4.23 -8.65
N VAL A 28 4.22 4.91 -8.58
CA VAL A 28 3.12 4.69 -9.53
C VAL A 28 3.49 5.16 -10.95
N SER A 29 4.21 6.28 -11.07
CA SER A 29 4.76 6.72 -12.36
C SER A 29 5.76 5.72 -12.92
N ASP A 30 6.64 5.19 -12.08
CA ASP A 30 7.63 4.18 -12.47
C ASP A 30 6.93 2.90 -12.93
N LEU A 31 5.90 2.45 -12.18
CA LEU A 31 5.08 1.32 -12.57
C LEU A 31 4.44 1.55 -13.94
N HIS A 32 3.83 2.71 -14.17
CA HIS A 32 3.23 3.05 -15.46
C HIS A 32 4.26 3.00 -16.61
N ASN A 33 5.45 3.57 -16.40
CA ASN A 33 6.53 3.56 -17.37
C ASN A 33 7.01 2.14 -17.67
N SER A 34 7.11 1.27 -16.66
CA SER A 34 7.50 -0.15 -16.82
C SER A 34 6.52 -0.95 -17.71
N PHE A 35 5.26 -0.53 -17.81
CA PHE A 35 4.30 -1.17 -18.73
C PHE A 35 4.40 -0.67 -20.17
N ILE A 36 4.98 0.52 -20.39
CA ILE A 36 5.12 1.13 -21.72
C ILE A 36 6.47 0.78 -22.35
N GLN A 37 7.51 0.61 -21.54
CA GLN A 37 8.86 0.28 -21.99
C GLN A 37 8.92 -1.17 -22.49
N PRO A 38 9.28 -1.42 -23.76
CA PRO A 38 9.29 -2.77 -24.35
C PRO A 38 10.29 -3.74 -23.70
N ASP A 39 11.31 -3.21 -23.06
CA ASP A 39 12.43 -3.92 -22.43
C ASP A 39 12.27 -4.09 -20.91
N SER A 40 11.23 -3.51 -20.32
CA SER A 40 10.99 -3.65 -18.88
C SER A 40 10.66 -5.09 -18.50
N THR A 41 11.38 -5.59 -17.50
CA THR A 41 11.31 -6.99 -17.08
C THR A 41 10.20 -7.21 -16.05
N GLU A 42 9.77 -8.47 -15.89
CA GLU A 42 8.86 -8.85 -14.81
C GLU A 42 9.50 -8.59 -13.43
N ALA A 43 10.81 -8.82 -13.30
CA ALA A 43 11.55 -8.57 -12.06
C ALA A 43 11.49 -7.09 -11.64
N GLU A 44 11.68 -6.17 -12.59
CA GLU A 44 11.56 -4.73 -12.35
C GLU A 44 10.17 -4.34 -11.85
N LYS A 45 9.12 -4.91 -12.47
CA LYS A 45 7.73 -4.68 -12.03
C LYS A 45 7.49 -5.20 -10.62
N ILE A 46 8.01 -6.38 -10.30
CA ILE A 46 7.92 -6.98 -8.96
C ILE A 46 8.61 -6.07 -7.92
N GLU A 47 9.78 -5.52 -8.24
CA GLU A 47 10.48 -4.57 -7.36
C GLU A 47 9.63 -3.33 -7.11
N ILE A 48 9.05 -2.73 -8.15
CA ILE A 48 8.17 -1.54 -8.00
C ILE A 48 6.93 -1.87 -7.14
N PHE A 49 6.30 -3.03 -7.35
CA PHE A 49 5.16 -3.47 -6.52
C PHE A 49 5.56 -3.68 -5.05
N ALA A 50 6.74 -4.25 -4.80
CA ALA A 50 7.25 -4.46 -3.45
C ALA A 50 7.51 -3.13 -2.74
N ASP A 51 8.18 -2.19 -3.41
CA ASP A 51 8.47 -0.85 -2.88
C ASP A 51 7.20 -0.08 -2.56
N LEU A 52 6.21 -0.07 -3.48
CA LEU A 52 4.91 0.56 -3.25
C LEU A 52 4.20 -0.06 -2.04
N THR A 53 4.23 -1.39 -1.91
CA THR A 53 3.62 -2.09 -0.78
C THR A 53 4.25 -1.65 0.54
N ILE A 54 5.59 -1.62 0.61
CA ILE A 54 6.33 -1.18 1.81
C ILE A 54 5.98 0.28 2.16
N LEU A 55 6.00 1.18 1.17
CA LEU A 55 5.67 2.59 1.38
C LEU A 55 4.25 2.79 1.93
N ILE A 56 3.27 2.02 1.45
CA ILE A 56 1.89 2.04 1.96
C ILE A 56 1.84 1.65 3.45
N TYR A 57 2.55 0.58 3.86
CA TYR A 57 2.59 0.17 5.27
C TYR A 57 3.28 1.22 6.15
N ILE A 58 4.37 1.83 5.67
CA ILE A 58 5.06 2.90 6.41
C ILE A 58 4.15 4.12 6.56
N LEU A 59 3.44 4.53 5.50
CA LEU A 59 2.50 5.64 5.54
C LEU A 59 1.36 5.36 6.53
N ALA A 60 0.76 4.18 6.48
CA ALA A 60 -0.28 3.76 7.42
C ALA A 60 0.20 3.88 8.88
N LYS A 61 1.41 3.40 9.16
CA LYS A 61 2.02 3.53 10.50
C LYS A 61 2.21 4.98 10.92
N LYS A 62 2.59 5.88 10.01
CA LYS A 62 2.78 7.32 10.30
C LYS A 62 1.50 8.06 10.65
N ILE A 63 0.34 7.55 10.23
CA ILE A 63 -0.98 8.10 10.59
C ILE A 63 -1.65 7.32 11.74
N GLY A 64 -0.92 6.45 12.43
CA GLY A 64 -1.41 5.71 13.59
C GLY A 64 -2.17 4.43 13.27
N ILE A 65 -2.09 3.91 12.04
CA ILE A 65 -2.68 2.62 11.65
C ILE A 65 -1.61 1.53 11.79
N SER A 66 -1.87 0.54 12.64
CA SER A 66 -0.95 -0.59 12.79
C SER A 66 -1.02 -1.52 11.56
N PRO A 67 0.08 -2.23 11.21
CA PRO A 67 0.06 -3.22 10.14
C PRO A 67 -1.02 -4.28 10.31
N GLU A 68 -1.26 -4.74 11.55
CA GLU A 68 -2.29 -5.73 11.88
C GLU A 68 -3.69 -5.20 11.60
N THR A 69 -3.94 -3.92 11.93
CA THR A 69 -5.22 -3.27 11.67
C THR A 69 -5.49 -3.15 10.17
N LEU A 70 -4.46 -2.78 9.40
CA LEU A 70 -4.54 -2.70 7.94
C LEU A 70 -4.79 -4.09 7.32
N LEU A 71 -4.03 -5.11 7.74
CA LEU A 71 -4.20 -6.49 7.28
C LEU A 71 -5.59 -7.04 7.60
N LEU A 72 -6.11 -6.80 8.80
CA LEU A 72 -7.47 -7.19 9.17
C LEU A 72 -8.51 -6.53 8.24
N LYS A 73 -8.32 -5.26 7.89
CA LYS A 73 -9.19 -4.54 6.96
C LYS A 73 -9.09 -5.10 5.54
N ILE A 74 -7.89 -5.45 5.07
CA ILE A 74 -7.66 -6.11 3.78
C ILE A 74 -8.39 -7.46 3.75
N ASN A 75 -8.20 -8.32 4.75
CA ASN A 75 -8.88 -9.63 4.83
C ASN A 75 -10.41 -9.51 4.80
N LYS A 76 -10.97 -8.53 5.53
CA LYS A 76 -12.42 -8.24 5.48
C LYS A 76 -12.88 -7.81 4.09
N LYS A 77 -12.12 -6.95 3.40
CA LYS A 77 -12.43 -6.53 2.03
C LYS A 77 -12.38 -7.72 1.06
N LEU A 78 -11.37 -8.57 1.16
CA LEU A 78 -11.26 -9.78 0.33
C LEU A 78 -12.46 -10.71 0.53
N LYS A 79 -12.85 -10.97 1.79
CA LYS A 79 -14.04 -11.78 2.11
C LYS A 79 -15.33 -11.22 1.52
N ILE A 80 -15.48 -9.90 1.51
CA ILE A 80 -16.63 -9.24 0.88
C ILE A 80 -16.55 -9.37 -0.64
N GLY A 81 -15.38 -9.12 -1.24
CA GLY A 81 -15.19 -9.19 -2.69
C GLY A 81 -15.45 -10.58 -3.28
N VAL A 82 -15.13 -11.66 -2.55
CA VAL A 82 -15.48 -13.03 -2.98
C VAL A 82 -16.99 -13.24 -3.13
N LEU A 83 -17.83 -12.51 -2.37
CA LEU A 83 -19.29 -12.62 -2.45
C LEU A 83 -19.88 -11.86 -3.65
N ASP A 84 -19.12 -10.96 -4.27
CA ASP A 84 -19.54 -10.23 -5.46
C ASP A 84 -19.19 -11.03 -6.71
N GLU A 85 -20.07 -11.96 -7.08
CA GLU A 85 -19.89 -12.84 -8.25
C GLU A 85 -19.95 -12.10 -9.59
N THR A 86 -20.31 -10.81 -9.59
CA THR A 86 -20.36 -9.97 -10.80
C THR A 86 -19.05 -9.21 -11.06
N ASP A 87 -18.14 -9.21 -10.09
CA ASP A 87 -16.83 -8.56 -10.22
C ASP A 87 -15.91 -9.38 -11.14
N ILE A 88 -15.36 -8.72 -12.17
CA ILE A 88 -14.41 -9.34 -13.11
C ILE A 88 -13.12 -9.83 -12.42
N PHE A 89 -12.82 -9.32 -11.24
CA PHE A 89 -11.65 -9.70 -10.44
C PHE A 89 -11.96 -10.78 -9.38
N ASN A 90 -13.17 -11.37 -9.37
CA ASN A 90 -13.60 -12.29 -8.31
C ASN A 90 -12.63 -13.49 -8.12
N GLU A 91 -12.12 -14.07 -9.21
CA GLU A 91 -11.15 -15.17 -9.13
C GLU A 91 -9.80 -14.73 -8.56
N ASP A 92 -9.28 -13.57 -8.95
CA ASP A 92 -8.04 -13.01 -8.37
C ASP A 92 -8.21 -12.71 -6.87
N VAL A 93 -9.38 -12.20 -6.47
CA VAL A 93 -9.72 -11.94 -5.07
C VAL A 93 -9.81 -13.25 -4.27
N LYS A 94 -10.38 -14.31 -4.83
CA LYS A 94 -10.41 -15.66 -4.22
C LYS A 94 -9.00 -16.21 -4.05
N GLU A 95 -8.15 -16.09 -5.07
CA GLU A 95 -6.76 -16.53 -5.01
C GLU A 95 -5.99 -15.79 -3.91
N LEU A 96 -6.10 -14.46 -3.88
CA LEU A 96 -5.44 -13.64 -2.88
C LEU A 96 -5.93 -13.95 -1.46
N LEU A 97 -7.24 -14.18 -1.27
CA LEU A 97 -7.77 -14.61 0.03
C LEU A 97 -7.20 -15.96 0.48
N ARG A 98 -7.05 -16.93 -0.45
CA ARG A 98 -6.42 -18.22 -0.15
C ARG A 98 -4.96 -18.06 0.25
N TYR A 99 -4.23 -17.16 -0.39
CA TYR A 99 -2.85 -16.84 -0.03
C TYR A 99 -2.77 -16.27 1.40
N PHE A 100 -3.61 -15.27 1.72
CA PHE A 100 -3.65 -14.66 3.06
C PHE A 100 -4.01 -15.63 4.18
N ASN A 101 -4.83 -16.65 3.91
CA ASN A 101 -5.21 -17.64 4.91
C ASN A 101 -4.14 -18.74 5.15
N LYS A 102 -3.09 -18.80 4.31
CA LYS A 102 -1.97 -19.74 4.46
C LYS A 102 -0.82 -19.16 5.31
N LEU A 103 -0.79 -17.84 5.49
CA LEU A 103 0.16 -17.10 6.31
C LEU A 103 -0.27 -17.13 7.79
#